data_AF-A0AAV0WA74-F1
#
_entry.id   AF-A0AAV0WA74-F1
#
_cell.length_a   1.000
_cell.length_b   1.000
_cell.length_c   1.000
_cell.angle_alpha   90.00
_cell.angle_beta   90.00
_cell.angle_gamma   90.00
#
_symmetry.space_group_name_H-M   'P 1'
#
loop_
_entity.id
_entity.type
_entity.pdbx_description
1 polymer ?
#
loop_
_entity_poly.entity_id
_entity_poly.type
_entity_poly.pdbx_seq_one_letter_code
_entity_poly.pdbx_strand_id
1 'polypeptide(L)'
;MAKTMSVQEKKGVILIDEMSIKSCLEYNESLDMIEGYEDFGNLRRSGKSAKLVLVVMIRGLCNNWKLPLSYYFSSTGVKGNQLAEIMKQTVETIVKLGFHLFV
;
A
#
# COMPACT_ATOMS: atom_id res chain seq x y z
N MET A 1 -2.83 -22.27 19.19
CA MET A 1 -3.91 -21.34 18.79
C MET A 1 -3.29 -20.01 18.42
N ALA A 2 -3.71 -19.39 17.31
CA ALA A 2 -3.26 -18.04 16.96
C ALA A 2 -3.86 -17.02 17.95
N LYS A 3 -3.03 -16.12 18.49
CA LYS A 3 -3.49 -15.06 19.40
C LYS A 3 -4.31 -14.05 18.60
N THR A 4 -5.53 -13.78 19.03
CA THR A 4 -6.38 -12.73 18.44
C THR A 4 -6.08 -11.39 19.09
N MET A 5 -6.04 -10.33 18.28
CA MET A 5 -5.86 -8.96 18.78
C MET A 5 -7.11 -8.48 19.53
N SER A 6 -6.89 -7.89 20.71
CA SER A 6 -7.94 -7.18 21.45
C SER A 6 -8.38 -5.90 20.71
N VAL A 7 -9.51 -5.33 21.13
CA VAL A 7 -10.03 -4.08 20.55
C VAL A 7 -9.03 -2.92 20.71
N GLN A 8 -8.30 -2.86 21.83
CA GLN A 8 -7.25 -1.85 22.04
C GLN A 8 -6.06 -2.05 21.11
N GLU A 9 -5.64 -3.29 20.88
CA GLU A 9 -4.52 -3.61 19.99
C GLU A 9 -4.83 -3.29 18.53
N LYS A 10 -6.11 -3.29 18.15
CA LYS A 10 -6.63 -2.94 16.82
C LYS A 10 -6.73 -1.43 16.56
N LYS A 11 -6.43 -0.59 17.55
CA LYS A 11 -6.37 0.87 17.35
C LYS A 11 -5.08 1.24 16.63
N GLY A 12 -5.21 1.97 15.53
CA GLY A 12 -4.05 2.31 14.70
C GLY A 12 -4.22 3.56 13.86
N VAL A 13 -3.12 3.93 13.21
CA VAL A 13 -3.04 5.03 12.24
C VAL A 13 -2.56 4.50 10.90
N ILE A 14 -2.94 5.18 9.82
CA ILE A 14 -2.42 4.91 8.48
C ILE A 14 -1.09 5.66 8.33
N LEU A 15 -0.07 4.95 7.87
CA LEU A 15 1.20 5.51 7.43
C LEU A 15 1.29 5.36 5.93
N ILE A 16 1.68 6.45 5.26
CA ILE A 16 1.98 6.46 3.84
C ILE A 16 3.39 7.00 3.70
N ASP A 17 4.18 6.34 2.89
CA ASP A 17 5.51 6.80 2.55
C ASP A 17 5.80 6.52 1.07
N GLU A 18 6.61 7.36 0.44
CA GLU A 18 7.05 7.18 -0.94
C GLU A 18 8.59 7.05 -0.96
N MET A 19 9.09 5.96 -1.53
CA MET A 19 10.52 5.67 -1.59
C MET A 19 10.99 5.50 -3.03
N SER A 20 12.23 5.91 -3.32
CA SER A 20 12.85 5.66 -4.62
C SER A 20 13.31 4.21 -4.76
N ILE A 21 13.14 3.66 -5.95
CA ILE A 21 13.59 2.33 -6.33
C ILE A 21 14.42 2.40 -7.61
N LYS A 22 15.29 1.41 -7.80
CA LYS A 22 16.01 1.25 -9.06
C LYS A 22 15.02 0.82 -10.15
N SER A 23 14.92 1.59 -11.23
CA SER A 23 14.19 1.15 -12.40
C SER A 23 14.85 -0.08 -13.01
N CYS A 24 14.09 -1.18 -13.08
CA CYS A 24 14.46 -2.41 -13.76
C CYS A 24 13.20 -2.96 -14.42
N LEU A 25 13.33 -3.56 -15.61
CA LEU A 25 12.24 -4.29 -16.24
C LEU A 25 12.66 -5.74 -16.32
N GLU A 26 11.87 -6.62 -15.71
CA GLU A 26 12.15 -8.05 -15.66
C GLU A 26 10.89 -8.81 -16.02
N TYR A 27 11.05 -9.85 -16.83
CA TYR A 27 9.94 -10.72 -17.16
C TYR A 27 9.78 -11.77 -16.06
N ASN A 28 8.64 -11.74 -15.38
CA ASN A 28 8.28 -12.73 -14.38
C ASN A 28 7.51 -13.86 -15.06
N GLU A 29 8.19 -14.99 -15.28
CA GLU A 29 7.61 -16.19 -15.92
C GLU A 29 6.39 -16.74 -15.17
N SER A 30 6.39 -16.65 -13.84
CA SER A 30 5.29 -17.19 -13.02
C SER A 30 4.00 -16.38 -13.14
N LEU A 31 4.12 -15.08 -13.44
CA LEU A 31 2.99 -14.17 -13.63
C LEU A 31 2.69 -13.92 -15.12
N ASP A 32 3.50 -14.47 -16.03
CA ASP A 32 3.46 -14.19 -17.48
C ASP A 32 3.41 -12.68 -17.77
N MET A 33 4.30 -11.92 -17.12
CA MET A 33 4.19 -10.47 -17.06
C MET A 33 5.53 -9.76 -16.88
N ILE A 34 5.72 -8.63 -17.58
CA ILE A 34 6.87 -7.75 -17.36
C ILE A 34 6.63 -6.87 -16.13
N GLU A 35 7.45 -7.05 -15.09
CA GLU A 35 7.47 -6.26 -13.87
C GLU A 35 8.32 -4.99 -14.02
N GLY A 36 8.16 -4.06 -13.06
CA GLY A 36 8.93 -2.81 -13.01
C GLY A 36 8.34 -1.64 -13.79
N TYR A 37 7.16 -1.83 -14.36
CA TYR A 37 6.33 -0.74 -14.89
C TYR A 37 5.53 -0.04 -13.79
N GLU A 38 5.08 1.18 -14.09
CA GLU A 38 4.12 1.93 -13.29
C GLU A 38 2.80 1.16 -13.18
N ASP A 39 2.38 0.93 -11.94
CA ASP A 39 1.25 0.09 -11.59
C ASP A 39 0.57 0.61 -10.31
N PHE A 40 -0.63 1.14 -10.48
CA PHE A 40 -1.52 1.60 -9.41
C PHE A 40 -2.62 0.57 -9.11
N GLY A 41 -2.35 -0.71 -9.37
CA GLY A 41 -3.31 -1.80 -9.22
C GLY A 41 -4.52 -1.59 -10.13
N ASN A 42 -5.72 -1.67 -9.53
CA ASN A 42 -6.98 -1.55 -10.24
C ASN A 42 -7.22 -0.17 -10.90
N LEU A 43 -6.46 0.86 -10.51
CA LEU A 43 -6.64 2.21 -11.05
C LEU A 43 -6.06 2.33 -12.45
N ARG A 44 -4.80 1.94 -12.62
CA ARG A 44 -4.08 2.07 -13.89
C ARG A 44 -2.73 1.36 -13.84
N ARG A 45 -2.41 0.70 -14.94
CA ARG A 45 -1.04 0.34 -15.30
C ARG A 45 -0.60 1.12 -16.55
N SER A 46 0.68 1.48 -16.65
CA SER A 46 1.21 2.15 -17.84
C SER A 46 2.59 1.59 -18.22
N GLY A 47 2.98 1.71 -19.49
CA GLY A 47 4.29 1.23 -19.98
C GLY A 47 5.48 2.08 -19.54
N LYS A 48 5.34 2.93 -18.52
CA LYS A 48 6.43 3.76 -17.99
C LYS A 48 7.19 2.98 -16.94
N SER A 49 8.51 3.00 -16.97
CA SER A 49 9.31 2.38 -15.90
C SER A 49 9.07 3.08 -14.56
N ALA A 50 8.83 2.29 -13.52
CA ALA A 50 8.67 2.77 -12.17
C ALA A 50 10.02 3.22 -11.60
N LYS A 51 9.98 4.29 -10.80
CA LYS A 51 11.12 4.89 -10.10
C LYS A 51 10.84 5.08 -8.61
N LEU A 52 9.57 5.05 -8.24
CA LEU A 52 9.06 5.31 -6.91
C LEU A 52 8.07 4.21 -6.53
N VAL A 53 8.00 3.93 -5.23
CA VAL A 53 7.00 3.06 -4.63
C VAL A 53 6.30 3.82 -3.52
N LEU A 54 4.98 3.96 -3.64
CA LEU A 54 4.13 4.40 -2.56
C LEU A 54 3.76 3.18 -1.71
N VAL A 55 4.06 3.19 -0.42
CA VAL A 55 3.72 2.13 0.51
C VAL A 55 2.69 2.65 1.50
N VAL A 56 1.60 1.90 1.68
CA VAL A 56 0.58 2.17 2.68
C VAL A 56 0.65 1.07 3.74
N MET A 57 0.77 1.48 4.99
CA MET A 57 0.86 0.60 6.14
C MET A 57 -0.12 1.04 7.23
N ILE A 58 -0.50 0.12 8.10
CA ILE A 58 -1.15 0.45 9.37
C ILE A 58 -0.18 0.25 10.53
N ARG A 59 -0.18 1.20 11.46
CA ARG A 59 0.64 1.17 12.68
C ARG A 59 -0.28 1.13 13.91
N GLY A 60 -0.07 0.14 14.77
CA GLY A 60 -0.75 0.09 16.07
C GLY A 60 -0.35 1.26 16.97
N LEU A 61 -1.33 1.88 17.63
CA LEU A 61 -1.11 2.98 18.58
C LEU A 61 -0.76 2.46 19.97
N CYS A 62 -1.52 1.48 20.47
CA CYS A 62 -1.34 0.95 21.82
C CYS A 62 -0.20 -0.08 21.91
N ASN A 63 0.20 -0.68 20.79
CA ASN A 63 1.18 -1.76 20.73
C ASN A 63 2.18 -1.51 19.59
N ASN A 64 3.39 -2.08 19.71
CA ASN A 64 4.42 -1.96 18.69
C ASN A 64 4.31 -3.00 17.57
N TRP A 65 3.37 -2.80 16.65
CA TRP A 65 3.25 -3.57 15.41
C TRP A 65 3.01 -2.66 14.20
N LYS A 66 3.53 -3.09 13.04
CA LYS A 66 3.34 -2.47 11.72
C LYS A 66 2.90 -3.55 10.75
N LEU A 67 1.94 -3.24 9.88
CA LEU A 67 1.50 -4.14 8.84
C LEU A 67 1.47 -3.40 7.50
N PRO A 68 2.28 -3.81 6.51
CA PRO A 68 2.14 -3.36 5.14
C PRO A 68 0.80 -3.80 4.56
N LEU A 69 0.03 -2.87 4.00
CA LEU A 69 -1.30 -3.16 3.47
C LEU A 69 -1.29 -3.19 1.94
N SER A 70 -0.68 -2.20 1.31
CA SER A 70 -0.61 -2.10 -0.15
C SER A 70 0.61 -1.29 -0.58
N TYR A 71 1.06 -1.55 -1.81
CA TYR A 71 2.10 -0.77 -2.46
C TYR A 71 1.70 -0.44 -3.90
N TYR A 72 2.19 0.67 -4.43
CA TYR A 72 1.92 1.14 -5.78
C TYR A 72 3.20 1.68 -6.42
N PHE A 73 3.42 1.32 -7.67
CA PHE A 73 4.60 1.72 -8.43
C PHE A 73 4.30 2.96 -9.27
N SER A 74 5.12 4.00 -9.13
CA SER A 74 4.98 5.23 -9.91
C SER A 74 6.27 5.58 -10.66
N SER A 75 6.12 6.16 -11.86
CA SER A 75 7.26 6.69 -12.61
C SER A 75 7.67 8.09 -12.13
N THR A 76 6.71 8.91 -11.68
CA THR A 76 6.93 10.34 -11.35
C THR A 76 6.27 10.80 -10.04
N GLY A 77 5.82 9.86 -9.22
CA GLY A 77 5.07 10.12 -7.98
C GLY A 77 3.57 9.95 -8.16
N VAL A 78 2.84 9.81 -7.06
CA VAL A 78 1.38 9.59 -7.08
C VAL A 78 0.63 10.93 -7.14
N LYS A 79 -0.31 11.07 -8.08
CA LYS A 79 -1.12 12.30 -8.19
C LYS A 79 -2.12 12.41 -7.04
N GLY A 80 -2.46 13.64 -6.64
CA GLY A 80 -3.36 13.89 -5.51
C GLY A 80 -4.74 13.21 -5.64
N ASN A 81 -5.32 13.15 -6.84
CA ASN A 81 -6.58 12.43 -7.08
C ASN A 81 -6.44 10.91 -6.90
N GLN A 82 -5.33 10.33 -7.39
CA GLN A 82 -5.04 8.91 -7.21
C GLN A 82 -4.78 8.59 -5.72
N LEU A 83 -4.04 9.45 -5.02
CA LEU A 83 -3.77 9.30 -3.60
C LEU A 83 -5.06 9.36 -2.77
N ALA A 84 -5.98 10.27 -3.09
CA ALA A 84 -7.28 10.36 -2.43
C ALA A 84 -8.10 9.07 -2.62
N GLU A 85 -8.08 8.49 -3.82
CA GLU A 85 -8.76 7.24 -4.11
C GLU A 85 -8.13 6.04 -3.39
N ILE A 86 -6.80 5.94 -3.41
CA ILE A 86 -6.03 4.95 -2.65
C ILE A 86 -6.35 5.04 -1.15
N MET A 87 -6.42 6.26 -0.62
CA MET A 87 -6.75 6.49 0.79
C MET A 87 -8.17 6.06 1.14
N LYS A 88 -9.14 6.38 0.27
CA LYS A 88 -10.52 5.93 0.47
C LYS A 88 -10.62 4.40 0.50
N GLN A 89 -10.00 3.72 -0.47
CA GLN A 89 -9.98 2.26 -0.54
C GLN A 89 -9.24 1.64 0.66
N THR A 90 -8.15 2.26 1.11
CA THR A 90 -7.39 1.87 2.30
C THR A 90 -8.26 1.90 3.55
N VAL A 91 -8.94 3.04 3.81
CA VAL A 91 -9.82 3.19 4.98
C VAL A 91 -10.94 2.15 4.97
N GLU A 92 -11.62 1.98 3.82
CA GLU A 92 -12.67 0.97 3.67
C GLU A 92 -12.16 -0.44 3.96
N THR A 93 -10.96 -0.79 3.49
CA THR A 93 -10.34 -2.10 3.70
C THR A 93 -9.99 -2.32 5.17
N ILE A 94 -9.37 -1.33 5.82
CA ILE A 94 -8.97 -1.43 7.23
C ILE A 94 -10.19 -1.57 8.14
N VAL A 95 -11.27 -0.83 7.87
CA VAL A 95 -12.52 -0.93 8.63
C VAL A 95 -13.17 -2.30 8.42
N LYS A 96 -13.19 -2.83 7.19
CA LYS A 96 -13.68 -4.19 6.90
C LYS A 96 -12.88 -5.28 7.63
N LEU A 97 -11.58 -5.07 7.84
CA LEU A 97 -10.72 -5.96 8.63
C LEU A 97 -10.93 -5.82 10.16
N GLY A 98 -11.76 -4.87 10.59
CA GLY A 98 -12.14 -4.66 11.99
C GLY A 98 -11.13 -3.84 12.81
N PHE A 99 -10.24 -3.10 12.16
CA PHE A 99 -9.36 -2.15 12.83
C PHE A 99 -10.08 -0.82 13.10
N HIS A 100 -9.64 -0.13 14.16
CA HIS A 100 -10.17 1.19 14.53
C HIS A 100 -9.14 2.25 14.22
N LEU A 101 -9.42 3.04 13.18
CA LEU A 101 -8.56 4.12 12.74
C LEU A 101 -8.78 5.37 13.59
N PHE A 102 -7.67 6.02 13.93
CA PHE A 102 -7.63 7.38 14.44
C PHE A 102 -7.08 8.27 13.32
N VAL A 103 -7.78 9.37 13.05
CA VAL A 103 -7.42 10.39 12.07
C VAL A 103 -6.91 11.61 12.82
#